data_AF-A5DI02-F1
#
_entry.id   AF-A5DI02-F1
#
_cell.length_a   1.000
_cell.length_b   1.000
_cell.length_c   1.000
_cell.angle_alpha   90.00
_cell.angle_beta   90.00
_cell.angle_gamma   90.00
#
_symmetry.space_group_name_H-M   'P 1'
#
loop_
_entity.id
_entity.type
_entity.pdbx_description
1 polymer ?
#
loop_
_entity_poly.entity_id
_entity_poly.type
_entity_poly.pdbx_seq_one_letter_code
_entity_poly.pdbx_strand_id
1 'polypeptide(L)'
;MIALAVWMGYTVSQSGHISLTTLSTNEALAAGNTVAVGCPLIVIPILVFLKPADFAWETWLTIKQDDNTEFDKKHGLEHVLSQEDATEAVLIEHQNNETILKRQFKIGAVACTVLILFFLVVFPMPLYGSKYIFSKRFFTGWIVVAFLWAFFAVYVIIVIPVWDGRQALGRLYRIMMGREAKPGDSSTYSHDEETPVSKVQFTVKEEEVRGAF
;
A
#
# COMPACT_ATOMS: atom_id res chain seq x y z
N MET A 1 21.03 8.18 9.44
CA MET A 1 22.35 8.62 9.93
C MET A 1 22.27 9.50 11.18
N ILE A 2 21.44 10.56 11.19
CA ILE A 2 21.30 11.46 12.36
C ILE A 2 20.91 10.70 13.65
N ALA A 3 19.92 9.81 13.58
CA ALA A 3 19.49 9.02 14.75
C ALA A 3 20.59 8.11 15.32
N LEU A 4 21.42 7.50 14.46
CA LEU A 4 22.55 6.67 14.89
C LEU A 4 23.64 7.51 15.57
N ALA A 5 23.91 8.70 15.03
CA ALA A 5 24.85 9.64 15.64
C ALA A 5 24.36 10.09 17.02
N VAL A 6 23.07 10.40 17.18
CA VAL A 6 22.50 10.77 18.49
C VAL A 6 22.49 9.59 19.45
N TRP A 7 22.15 8.38 19.01
CA TRP A 7 22.21 7.19 19.85
C TRP A 7 23.62 6.94 20.40
N MET A 8 24.62 6.87 19.52
CA MET A 8 26.02 6.67 19.94
C MET A 8 26.56 7.86 20.75
N GLY A 9 26.23 9.10 20.35
CA GLY A 9 26.64 10.30 21.08
C GLY A 9 26.07 10.34 22.51
N TYR A 10 24.80 9.98 22.67
CA TYR A 10 24.15 9.88 23.98
C TYR A 10 24.79 8.79 24.85
N THR A 11 25.15 7.63 24.29
CA THR A 11 25.84 6.58 25.06
C THR A 11 27.19 7.05 25.59
N VAL A 12 27.94 7.83 24.81
CA VAL A 12 29.22 8.42 25.23
C VAL A 12 28.99 9.47 26.32
N SER A 13 27.97 10.32 26.20
CA SER A 13 27.70 11.34 27.23
C SER A 13 27.23 10.74 28.56
N GLN A 14 26.49 9.63 28.52
CA GLN A 14 26.01 8.93 29.71
C GLN A 14 27.10 8.07 30.38
N SER A 15 27.89 7.35 29.58
CA SER A 15 28.73 6.23 30.07
C SER A 15 30.23 6.47 29.92
N GLY A 16 30.63 7.51 29.17
CA GLY A 16 32.03 7.81 28.84
C GLY A 16 32.69 6.87 27.83
N HIS A 17 32.06 5.76 27.47
CA HIS A 17 32.57 4.77 26.52
C HIS A 17 31.43 4.06 25.78
N ILE A 18 31.75 3.43 24.65
CA ILE A 18 30.81 2.66 23.84
C ILE A 18 31.07 1.17 24.07
N SER A 19 30.05 0.45 24.50
CA SER A 19 30.06 -1.00 24.70
C SER A 19 28.66 -1.55 24.44
N LEU A 20 28.54 -2.87 24.26
CA LEU A 20 27.23 -3.50 24.01
C LEU A 20 26.23 -3.24 25.17
N THR A 21 26.72 -3.17 26.41
CA THR A 21 25.90 -2.94 27.59
C THR A 21 25.43 -1.49 27.69
N THR A 22 26.27 -0.53 27.30
CA THR A 22 25.92 0.90 27.32
C THR A 22 25.00 1.27 26.16
N LEU A 23 25.16 0.63 25.00
CA LEU A 23 24.27 0.77 23.85
C LEU A 23 22.87 0.21 24.09
N SER A 24 22.72 -0.79 24.95
CA SER A 24 21.44 -1.47 25.23
C SER A 24 20.64 -0.87 26.39
N THR A 25 21.07 0.27 26.94
CA THR A 25 20.29 0.96 27.96
C THR A 25 19.00 1.54 27.37
N ASN A 26 17.92 1.52 28.16
CA ASN A 26 16.61 2.04 27.72
C ASN A 26 16.68 3.51 27.33
N GLU A 27 17.50 4.31 28.02
CA GLU A 27 17.67 5.74 27.74
C GLU A 27 18.37 5.98 26.40
N ALA A 28 19.43 5.22 26.11
CA ALA A 28 20.12 5.31 24.84
C ALA A 28 19.22 4.89 23.67
N LEU A 29 18.53 3.75 23.78
CA LEU A 29 17.58 3.30 22.75
C LEU A 29 16.47 4.33 22.54
N ALA A 30 15.93 4.90 23.63
CA ALA A 30 14.89 5.92 23.55
C ALA A 30 15.37 7.18 22.82
N ALA A 31 16.59 7.65 23.10
CA ALA A 31 17.18 8.81 22.42
C ALA A 31 17.29 8.58 20.91
N GLY A 32 17.81 7.43 20.49
CA GLY A 32 17.94 7.05 19.08
C GLY A 32 16.59 6.95 18.37
N ASN A 33 15.65 6.19 18.94
CA ASN A 33 14.33 5.97 18.34
C ASN A 33 13.51 7.26 18.24
N THR A 34 13.60 8.14 19.25
CA THR A 34 12.89 9.42 19.25
C THR A 34 13.38 10.32 18.11
N VAL A 35 14.69 10.41 17.91
CA VAL A 35 15.28 11.21 16.82
C VAL A 35 14.98 10.58 15.46
N ALA A 36 14.95 9.25 15.36
CA ALA A 36 14.62 8.55 14.12
C ALA A 36 13.22 8.89 13.60
N VAL A 37 12.24 9.04 14.50
CA VAL A 37 10.87 9.42 14.14
C VAL A 37 10.72 10.94 14.02
N GLY A 38 11.30 11.72 14.94
CA GLY A 38 11.10 13.17 14.98
C GLY A 38 11.89 13.95 13.93
N CYS A 39 13.09 13.49 13.56
CA CYS A 39 13.94 14.22 12.62
C CYS A 39 13.32 14.30 11.21
N PRO A 40 12.82 13.22 10.58
CA PRO A 40 12.12 13.31 9.30
C PRO A 40 10.89 14.22 9.33
N LEU A 41 10.15 14.23 10.44
CA LEU A 41 8.96 15.07 10.60
C LEU A 41 9.26 16.56 10.48
N ILE A 42 10.49 16.98 10.85
CA ILE A 42 10.94 18.37 10.76
C ILE A 42 11.71 18.62 9.45
N VAL A 43 12.66 17.74 9.11
CA VAL A 43 13.55 17.92 7.97
C VAL A 43 12.81 17.82 6.64
N ILE A 44 11.85 16.89 6.50
CA ILE A 44 11.13 16.70 5.24
C ILE A 44 10.34 17.96 4.85
N PRO A 45 9.47 18.55 5.71
CA PRO A 45 8.79 19.79 5.38
C PRO A 45 9.75 20.92 5.01
N ILE A 46 10.85 21.09 5.77
CA ILE A 46 11.85 22.13 5.48
C ILE A 46 12.46 21.94 4.09
N LEU A 47 12.84 20.72 3.72
CA LEU A 47 13.40 20.43 2.39
C LEU A 47 12.37 20.65 1.28
N VAL A 48 11.10 20.27 1.51
CA VAL A 48 10.01 20.50 0.56
C VAL A 48 9.76 22.00 0.34
N PHE A 49 9.83 22.81 1.40
CA PHE A 49 9.71 24.27 1.28
C PHE A 49 10.93 24.93 0.62
N LEU A 50 12.14 24.41 0.85
CA LEU A 50 13.37 24.98 0.29
C LEU A 50 13.56 24.63 -1.19
N LYS A 51 13.15 23.43 -1.60
CA LYS A 51 13.23 22.99 -2.99
C LYS A 51 12.00 22.14 -3.34
N PRO A 52 10.88 22.78 -3.68
CA PRO A 52 9.72 22.05 -4.17
C PRO A 52 10.07 21.31 -5.45
N ALA A 53 9.59 20.08 -5.59
CA ALA A 53 9.71 19.31 -6.81
C ALA A 53 8.44 19.53 -7.64
N ASP A 54 8.51 20.42 -8.63
CA ASP A 54 7.41 20.69 -9.57
C ASP A 54 7.42 19.67 -10.71
N PHE A 55 7.26 18.39 -10.36
CA PHE A 55 7.16 17.32 -11.35
C PHE A 55 5.76 17.31 -11.96
N ALA A 56 5.66 17.47 -13.28
CA ALA A 56 4.40 17.39 -14.01
C ALA A 56 3.90 15.95 -14.09
N TRP A 57 3.09 15.53 -13.10
CA TRP A 57 2.56 14.17 -12.97
C TRP A 57 1.71 13.73 -14.18
N GLU A 58 1.18 14.67 -14.95
CA GLU A 58 0.47 14.40 -16.21
C GLU A 58 1.32 13.66 -17.24
N THR A 59 2.66 13.78 -17.16
CA THR A 59 3.58 13.05 -18.05
C THR A 59 3.41 11.53 -17.96
N TRP A 60 2.98 11.01 -16.79
CA TRP A 60 2.71 9.58 -16.61
C TRP A 60 1.51 9.10 -17.43
N LEU A 61 0.55 9.99 -17.71
CA LEU A 61 -0.62 9.69 -18.55
C LEU A 61 -0.26 9.58 -20.03
N THR A 62 0.90 10.12 -20.43
CA THR A 62 1.43 10.05 -21.79
C THR A 62 2.22 8.76 -22.04
N ILE A 63 2.51 7.98 -21.00
CA ILE A 63 3.23 6.70 -21.15
C ILE A 63 2.27 5.70 -21.80
N LYS A 64 2.61 5.31 -23.03
CA LYS A 64 1.87 4.30 -23.80
C LYS A 64 2.46 2.92 -23.56
N GLN A 65 1.61 1.90 -23.54
CA GLN A 65 2.05 0.52 -23.62
C GLN A 65 2.74 0.28 -24.96
N ASP A 66 3.80 -0.54 -24.98
CA ASP A 66 4.47 -0.90 -26.22
C ASP A 66 3.54 -1.70 -27.13
N ASP A 67 3.34 -1.24 -28.38
CA ASP A 67 2.38 -1.83 -29.31
C ASP A 67 2.96 -3.08 -29.98
N ASN A 68 2.63 -4.24 -29.41
CA ASN A 68 2.96 -5.53 -29.96
C ASN A 68 1.82 -6.13 -30.81
N THR A 69 0.85 -5.33 -31.26
CA THR A 69 -0.34 -5.81 -31.99
C THR A 69 0.01 -6.67 -33.21
N GLU A 70 1.09 -6.38 -33.94
CA GLU A 70 1.55 -7.23 -35.06
C GLU A 70 2.09 -8.60 -34.59
N PHE A 71 2.84 -8.61 -33.49
CA PHE A 71 3.32 -9.84 -32.86
C PHE A 71 2.16 -10.64 -32.28
N ASP A 72 1.18 -9.97 -31.66
CA ASP A 72 0.01 -10.56 -31.03
C ASP A 72 -0.92 -11.20 -32.08
N LYS A 73 -1.22 -10.49 -33.18
CA LYS A 73 -1.97 -11.04 -34.31
C LYS A 73 -1.27 -12.26 -34.92
N LYS A 74 0.06 -12.23 -35.04
CA LYS A 74 0.86 -13.35 -35.56
C LYS A 74 0.81 -14.59 -34.66
N HIS A 75 0.52 -14.42 -33.37
CA HIS A 75 0.38 -15.51 -32.39
C HIS A 75 -1.09 -15.77 -31.99
N GLY A 76 -2.07 -15.24 -32.74
CA GLY A 76 -3.50 -15.52 -32.54
C GLY A 76 -4.13 -14.82 -31.32
N LEU A 77 -3.48 -13.79 -30.79
CA LEU A 77 -3.95 -13.01 -29.64
C LEU A 77 -4.85 -11.85 -30.11
N GLU A 78 -6.06 -12.16 -30.57
CA GLU A 78 -7.02 -11.15 -31.07
C GLU A 78 -7.75 -10.36 -29.96
N HIS A 79 -7.62 -10.80 -28.71
CA HIS A 79 -8.30 -10.18 -27.55
C HIS A 79 -7.39 -9.24 -26.74
N VAL A 80 -6.18 -8.96 -27.22
CA VAL A 80 -5.33 -7.94 -26.59
C VAL A 80 -5.82 -6.58 -27.08
N LEU A 81 -6.24 -5.72 -26.15
CA LEU A 81 -6.65 -4.35 -26.46
C LEU A 81 -5.53 -3.65 -27.23
N SER A 82 -5.88 -2.92 -28.29
CA SER A 82 -4.91 -2.09 -28.99
C SER A 82 -4.31 -1.06 -28.03
N GLN A 83 -3.10 -0.59 -28.32
CA GLN A 83 -2.40 0.44 -27.53
C GLN A 83 -3.31 1.63 -27.19
N GLU A 84 -4.15 2.05 -28.13
CA GLU A 84 -5.04 3.19 -27.97
C GLU A 84 -6.22 2.86 -27.03
N ASP A 85 -6.90 1.73 -27.26
CA ASP A 85 -8.05 1.29 -26.45
C ASP A 85 -7.68 0.98 -24.99
N ALA A 86 -6.51 0.37 -24.77
CA ALA A 86 -5.99 0.08 -23.43
C ALA A 86 -5.66 1.36 -22.66
N THR A 87 -5.04 2.33 -23.33
CA THR A 87 -4.68 3.62 -22.73
C THR A 87 -5.95 4.42 -22.40
N GLU A 88 -6.92 4.45 -23.31
CA GLU A 88 -8.20 5.15 -23.10
C GLU A 88 -9.01 4.56 -21.94
N ALA A 89 -9.09 3.24 -21.82
CA ALA A 89 -9.77 2.57 -20.72
C ALA A 89 -9.16 2.94 -19.35
N VAL A 90 -7.83 2.98 -19.25
CA VAL A 90 -7.12 3.37 -18.02
C VAL A 90 -7.37 4.85 -17.67
N LEU A 91 -7.39 5.74 -18.67
CA LEU A 91 -7.66 7.15 -18.46
C LEU A 91 -9.08 7.40 -17.96
N ILE A 92 -10.08 6.73 -18.55
CA ILE A 92 -11.49 6.82 -18.12
C ILE A 92 -11.66 6.29 -16.69
N GLU A 93 -11.04 5.16 -16.36
CA GLU A 93 -11.08 4.59 -15.01
C GLU A 93 -10.41 5.52 -13.99
N HIS A 94 -9.26 6.10 -14.33
CA HIS A 94 -8.56 7.05 -13.47
C HIS A 94 -9.44 8.27 -13.18
N GLN A 95 -10.04 8.87 -14.22
CA GLN A 95 -10.93 10.04 -14.08
C GLN A 95 -12.15 9.72 -13.20
N ASN A 96 -12.76 8.55 -13.40
CA ASN A 96 -13.93 8.13 -12.62
C ASN A 96 -13.59 7.86 -11.14
N ASN A 97 -12.40 7.35 -10.85
CA ASN A 97 -12.01 6.92 -9.51
C ASN A 97 -11.25 7.98 -8.70
N GLU A 98 -10.85 9.12 -9.28
CA GLU A 98 -10.06 10.14 -8.57
C GLU A 98 -10.67 10.58 -7.23
N THR A 99 -11.98 10.76 -7.21
CA THR A 99 -12.71 11.26 -6.03
C THR A 99 -12.70 10.23 -4.90
N ILE A 100 -12.83 8.95 -5.25
CA ILE A 100 -12.80 7.82 -4.32
C ILE A 100 -11.38 7.65 -3.76
N LEU A 101 -10.37 7.71 -4.62
CA LEU A 101 -8.96 7.60 -4.24
C LEU A 101 -8.55 8.73 -3.27
N LYS A 102 -8.89 9.98 -3.60
CA LYS A 102 -8.61 11.14 -2.72
C LYS A 102 -9.30 11.00 -1.36
N ARG A 103 -10.51 10.45 -1.32
CA ARG A 103 -11.26 10.19 -0.07
C ARG A 103 -10.59 9.10 0.76
N GLN A 104 -10.26 7.96 0.15
CA GLN A 104 -9.60 6.85 0.83
C GLN A 104 -8.22 7.26 1.37
N PHE A 105 -7.45 8.01 0.59
CA PHE A 105 -6.17 8.56 1.03
C PHE A 105 -6.31 9.46 2.26
N LYS A 106 -7.29 10.39 2.26
CA LYS A 106 -7.54 11.26 3.43
C LYS A 106 -7.91 10.47 4.68
N ILE A 107 -8.78 9.46 4.53
CA ILE A 107 -9.19 8.60 5.65
C ILE A 107 -7.99 7.83 6.18
N GLY A 108 -7.20 7.22 5.29
CA GLY A 108 -5.99 6.49 5.65
C GLY A 108 -4.94 7.37 6.31
N ALA A 109 -4.69 8.56 5.77
CA ALA A 109 -3.76 9.52 6.33
C ALA A 109 -4.18 9.96 7.74
N VAL A 110 -5.45 10.33 7.94
CA VAL A 110 -5.98 10.71 9.26
C VAL A 110 -5.90 9.54 10.24
N ALA A 111 -6.32 8.33 9.83
CA ALA A 111 -6.26 7.14 10.68
C ALA A 111 -4.82 6.81 11.11
N CYS A 112 -3.88 6.81 10.17
CA CYS A 112 -2.46 6.58 10.46
C CYS A 112 -1.90 7.65 11.41
N THR A 113 -2.15 8.93 11.14
CA THR A 113 -1.67 10.02 12.00
C THR A 113 -2.24 9.91 13.42
N VAL A 114 -3.54 9.64 13.56
CA VAL A 114 -4.18 9.48 14.88
C VAL A 114 -3.60 8.28 15.63
N LEU A 115 -3.42 7.13 14.97
CA LEU A 115 -2.85 5.94 15.60
C LEU A 115 -1.40 6.17 16.04
N ILE A 116 -0.59 6.81 15.19
CA ILE A 116 0.80 7.15 15.51
C ILE A 116 0.83 8.07 16.74
N LEU A 117 0.07 9.17 16.73
CA LEU A 117 0.04 10.09 17.87
C LEU A 117 -0.49 9.41 19.15
N PHE A 118 -1.51 8.56 19.01
CA PHE A 118 -2.05 7.83 20.14
C PHE A 118 -1.01 6.89 20.76
N PHE A 119 -0.37 6.02 19.97
CA PHE A 119 0.56 5.02 20.49
C PHE A 119 1.95 5.58 20.84
N LEU A 120 2.43 6.63 20.17
CA LEU A 120 3.76 7.20 20.43
C LEU A 120 3.74 8.32 21.47
N VAL A 121 2.64 9.06 21.59
CA VAL A 121 2.59 10.25 22.46
C VAL A 121 1.54 10.07 23.55
N VAL A 122 0.27 9.95 23.18
CA VAL A 122 -0.85 10.01 24.14
C VAL A 122 -0.87 8.82 25.09
N PHE A 123 -0.48 7.64 24.64
CA PHE A 123 -0.47 6.45 25.47
C PHE A 123 0.75 6.38 26.40
N PRO A 124 2.01 6.53 25.93
CA PRO A 124 3.18 6.39 26.79
C PRO A 124 3.43 7.62 27.68
N MET A 125 3.12 8.85 27.25
CA MET A 125 3.43 10.04 28.06
C MET A 125 2.70 10.07 29.42
N PRO A 126 1.38 9.82 29.51
CA PRO A 126 0.70 9.78 30.80
C PRO A 126 1.18 8.64 31.69
N LEU A 127 1.50 7.47 31.12
CA LEU A 127 2.06 6.35 31.88
C LEU A 127 3.45 6.69 32.44
N TYR A 128 4.31 7.31 31.63
CA TYR A 128 5.64 7.75 32.06
C TYR A 128 5.57 8.88 33.10
N GLY A 129 4.75 9.91 32.84
CA GLY A 129 4.59 11.07 33.71
C GLY A 129 3.97 10.74 35.08
N SER A 130 3.07 9.76 35.13
CA SER A 130 2.49 9.27 36.39
C SER A 130 3.36 8.25 37.12
N LYS A 131 4.52 7.85 36.56
CA LYS A 131 5.37 6.74 37.05
C LYS A 131 4.56 5.46 37.30
N TYR A 132 3.60 5.18 36.42
CA TYR A 132 2.66 4.08 36.61
C TYR A 132 3.37 2.72 36.59
N ILE A 133 3.10 1.91 37.61
CA ILE A 133 3.59 0.53 37.69
C ILE A 133 2.50 -0.40 37.15
N PHE A 134 2.82 -1.11 36.06
CA PHE A 134 1.88 -2.04 35.44
C PHE A 134 1.47 -3.16 36.41
N SER A 135 0.18 -3.25 36.71
CA SER A 135 -0.35 -4.42 37.43
C SER A 135 -0.30 -5.67 36.55
N LYS A 136 -0.11 -6.85 37.15
CA LYS A 136 -0.16 -8.13 36.42
C LYS A 136 -1.45 -8.28 35.60
N ARG A 137 -2.60 -7.90 36.17
CA ARG A 137 -3.91 -8.03 35.50
C ARG A 137 -4.02 -7.14 34.26
N PHE A 138 -3.55 -5.89 34.34
CA PHE A 138 -3.57 -4.98 33.20
C PHE A 138 -2.65 -5.45 32.07
N PHE A 139 -1.44 -5.91 32.42
CA PHE A 139 -0.51 -6.49 31.45
C PHE A 139 -1.08 -7.75 30.79
N THR A 140 -1.67 -8.67 31.56
CA THR A 140 -2.33 -9.87 31.00
C THR A 140 -3.43 -9.49 30.02
N GLY A 141 -4.30 -8.53 30.38
CA GLY A 141 -5.36 -8.06 29.46
C GLY A 141 -4.80 -7.46 28.17
N TRP A 142 -3.75 -6.65 28.27
CA TRP A 142 -3.08 -6.07 27.11
C TRP A 142 -2.50 -7.13 26.17
N ILE A 143 -1.80 -8.12 26.72
CA ILE A 143 -1.21 -9.22 25.93
C ILE A 143 -2.29 -10.05 25.24
N VAL A 144 -3.42 -10.33 25.91
CA VAL A 144 -4.55 -11.03 25.29
C VAL A 144 -5.11 -10.26 24.09
N VAL A 145 -5.30 -8.95 24.22
CA VAL A 145 -5.75 -8.08 23.12
C VAL A 145 -4.72 -8.09 21.98
N ALA A 146 -3.42 -8.02 22.28
CA ALA A 146 -2.36 -8.06 21.28
C ALA A 146 -2.37 -9.38 20.49
N PHE A 147 -2.57 -10.53 21.15
CA PHE A 147 -2.70 -11.81 20.45
C PHE A 147 -3.96 -11.90 19.60
N LEU A 148 -5.11 -11.45 20.11
CA LEU A 148 -6.36 -11.42 19.32
C LEU A 148 -6.19 -10.56 18.06
N TRP A 149 -5.54 -9.41 18.19
CA TRP A 149 -5.22 -8.57 17.04
C TRP A 149 -4.26 -9.26 16.06
N ALA A 150 -3.23 -9.96 16.54
CA ALA A 150 -2.33 -10.72 15.67
C ALA A 150 -3.09 -11.81 14.88
N PHE A 151 -3.99 -12.56 15.52
CA PHE A 151 -4.83 -13.55 14.81
C PHE A 151 -5.75 -12.89 13.77
N PHE A 152 -6.36 -11.76 14.11
CA PHE A 152 -7.18 -11.00 13.15
C PHE A 152 -6.35 -10.50 11.97
N ALA A 153 -5.13 -10.02 12.20
CA ALA A 153 -4.22 -9.59 11.14
C ALA A 153 -3.85 -10.76 10.22
N VAL A 154 -3.55 -11.95 10.78
CA VAL A 154 -3.31 -13.17 9.99
C VAL A 154 -4.53 -13.52 9.13
N TYR A 155 -5.74 -13.45 9.69
CA TYR A 155 -6.97 -13.67 8.93
C TYR A 155 -7.09 -12.69 7.75
N VAL A 156 -6.92 -11.39 8.00
CA VAL A 156 -7.03 -10.35 6.96
C VAL A 156 -5.95 -10.50 5.89
N ILE A 157 -4.70 -10.77 6.27
CA ILE A 157 -3.56 -10.82 5.35
C ILE A 157 -3.53 -12.12 4.54
N ILE A 158 -3.99 -13.24 5.10
CA ILE A 158 -3.94 -14.53 4.42
C ILE A 158 -5.28 -14.85 3.74
N VAL A 159 -6.39 -14.78 4.47
CA VAL A 159 -7.67 -15.30 3.98
C VAL A 159 -8.26 -14.40 2.91
N ILE A 160 -8.19 -13.07 3.07
CA ILE A 160 -8.79 -12.14 2.10
C ILE A 160 -8.09 -12.24 0.73
N PRO A 161 -6.75 -12.15 0.61
CA PRO A 161 -6.10 -12.27 -0.70
C PRO A 161 -6.31 -13.64 -1.35
N VAL A 162 -6.39 -14.72 -0.57
CA VAL A 162 -6.67 -16.05 -1.10
C VAL A 162 -8.11 -16.15 -1.60
N TRP A 163 -9.06 -15.53 -0.90
CA TRP A 163 -10.46 -15.50 -1.31
C TRP A 163 -10.68 -14.68 -2.59
N ASP A 164 -10.13 -13.47 -2.65
CA ASP A 164 -10.23 -12.60 -3.82
C ASP A 164 -9.44 -13.17 -5.00
N GLY A 165 -8.27 -13.77 -4.74
CA GLY A 165 -7.40 -14.39 -5.73
C GLY A 165 -7.84 -15.79 -6.20
N ARG A 166 -8.92 -16.37 -5.66
CA ARG A 166 -9.31 -17.77 -5.93
C ARG A 166 -9.45 -18.11 -7.41
N GLN A 167 -9.94 -17.17 -8.21
CA GLN A 167 -10.12 -17.38 -9.65
C GLN A 167 -8.77 -17.39 -10.39
N ALA A 168 -7.87 -16.44 -10.05
CA ALA A 168 -6.52 -16.37 -10.61
C ALA A 168 -5.66 -17.58 -10.19
N LEU A 169 -5.73 -17.97 -8.91
CA LEU A 169 -5.05 -19.16 -8.37
C LEU A 169 -5.58 -20.45 -9.00
N GLY A 170 -6.90 -20.56 -9.19
CA GLY A 170 -7.51 -21.69 -9.88
C GLY A 170 -7.07 -21.81 -11.34
N ARG A 171 -6.94 -20.68 -12.05
CA ARG A 171 -6.45 -20.63 -13.43
C ARG A 171 -4.97 -21.05 -13.52
N LEU A 172 -4.12 -20.50 -12.65
CA LEU A 172 -2.71 -20.88 -12.56
C LEU A 172 -2.53 -22.38 -12.24
N TYR A 173 -3.35 -22.91 -11.34
CA TYR A 173 -3.33 -24.33 -10.97
C TYR A 173 -3.74 -25.26 -12.12
N ARG A 174 -4.75 -24.88 -12.92
CA ARG A 174 -5.18 -25.64 -14.11
C ARG A 174 -4.13 -25.65 -15.22
N ILE A 175 -3.47 -24.51 -15.45
CA ILE A 175 -2.33 -24.40 -16.38
C ILE A 175 -1.16 -25.27 -15.90
N MET A 176 -0.85 -25.24 -14.60
CA MET A 176 0.24 -26.02 -14.01
C MET A 176 -0.01 -27.54 -14.07
N MET A 177 -1.25 -27.99 -13.90
CA MET A 177 -1.62 -29.41 -14.03
C MET A 177 -1.86 -29.87 -15.47
N GLY A 178 -1.61 -29.03 -16.48
CA GLY A 178 -1.76 -29.41 -17.89
C GLY A 178 -3.18 -29.75 -18.31
N ARG A 179 -4.18 -29.35 -17.51
CA ARG A 179 -5.61 -29.48 -17.83
C ARG A 179 -6.10 -28.36 -18.75
N GLU A 180 -5.35 -27.26 -18.82
CA GLU A 180 -5.48 -26.21 -19.82
C GLU A 180 -4.13 -26.00 -20.51
N ALA A 181 -4.16 -25.73 -21.81
CA ALA A 181 -2.97 -25.46 -22.60
C ALA A 181 -2.24 -24.22 -22.07
N LYS A 182 -0.90 -24.24 -22.11
CA LYS A 182 -0.06 -23.06 -21.86
C LYS A 182 -0.63 -21.90 -22.71
N PRO A 183 -0.78 -20.67 -22.16
CA PRO A 183 -1.16 -19.52 -22.97
C PRO A 183 -0.07 -19.34 -24.03
N GLY A 184 -0.41 -19.73 -25.26
CA GLY A 184 0.51 -20.15 -26.32
C GLY A 184 -0.18 -21.07 -27.32
N ASP A 185 -1.30 -21.69 -26.95
CA ASP A 185 -2.19 -22.37 -27.88
C ASP A 185 -3.63 -22.36 -27.33
N SER A 186 -4.57 -21.74 -28.05
CA SER A 186 -6.03 -21.66 -27.79
C SER A 186 -6.52 -20.91 -26.52
N SER A 187 -7.01 -19.68 -26.69
CA SER A 187 -7.75 -18.93 -25.67
C SER A 187 -9.25 -18.89 -25.96
N THR A 188 -9.99 -19.87 -25.41
CA THR A 188 -11.44 -19.75 -25.18
C THR A 188 -11.64 -19.13 -23.79
N TYR A 189 -11.97 -17.83 -23.73
CA TYR A 189 -12.58 -17.22 -22.56
C TYR A 189 -14.06 -17.01 -22.84
N SER A 190 -14.88 -17.99 -22.49
CA SER A 190 -16.33 -17.80 -22.36
C SER A 190 -16.62 -17.21 -20.98
N HIS A 191 -17.13 -15.98 -21.01
CA HIS A 191 -18.16 -15.38 -20.15
C HIS A 191 -18.33 -15.96 -18.74
N ASP A 192 -18.11 -15.12 -17.72
CA ASP A 192 -19.05 -14.86 -16.62
C ASP A 192 -18.38 -14.03 -15.51
N GLU A 193 -18.17 -12.75 -15.78
CA GLU A 193 -18.20 -11.67 -14.79
C GLU A 193 -18.14 -10.36 -15.59
N GLU A 194 -19.22 -9.57 -15.56
CA GLU A 194 -19.27 -8.24 -16.17
C GLU A 194 -18.14 -7.39 -15.59
N THR A 195 -17.05 -7.28 -16.35
CA THR A 195 -15.98 -6.34 -16.09
C THR A 195 -16.54 -4.91 -16.18
N PRO A 196 -16.02 -3.95 -15.40
CA PRO A 196 -16.46 -2.55 -15.47
C PRO A 196 -16.39 -1.97 -16.90
N VAL A 197 -15.50 -2.52 -17.73
CA VAL A 197 -15.35 -2.21 -19.16
C VAL A 197 -16.59 -2.58 -19.99
N SER A 198 -17.23 -3.72 -19.71
CA SER A 198 -18.47 -4.14 -20.39
C SER A 198 -19.64 -3.20 -20.08
N LYS A 199 -19.72 -2.71 -18.84
CA LYS A 199 -20.72 -1.75 -18.38
C LYS A 199 -20.57 -0.40 -19.06
N VAL A 200 -19.33 0.05 -19.24
CA VAL A 200 -19.01 1.28 -19.99
C VAL A 200 -19.41 1.12 -21.47
N GLN A 201 -19.07 0.01 -22.11
CA GLN A 201 -19.47 -0.23 -23.51
C GLN A 201 -20.99 -0.34 -23.71
N PHE A 202 -21.72 -0.93 -22.76
CA PHE A 202 -23.18 -1.00 -22.81
C PHE A 202 -23.81 0.40 -22.69
N THR A 203 -23.31 1.23 -21.78
CA THR A 203 -23.83 2.57 -21.53
C THR A 203 -23.54 3.53 -22.70
N VAL A 204 -22.35 3.44 -23.30
CA VAL A 204 -21.97 4.26 -24.47
C VAL A 204 -22.83 3.92 -25.69
N LYS A 205 -23.11 2.64 -25.95
CA LYS A 205 -24.00 2.22 -27.05
C LYS A 205 -25.44 2.68 -26.85
N GLU A 206 -25.93 2.71 -25.61
CA GLU A 206 -27.30 3.12 -25.30
C GLU A 206 -27.50 4.64 -25.48
N GLU A 207 -26.48 5.45 -25.20
CA GLU A 207 -26.49 6.90 -25.47
C GLU A 207 -26.37 7.23 -26.97
N GLU A 208 -25.56 6.48 -27.72
CA GLU A 208 -25.39 6.67 -29.17
C GLU A 208 -26.68 6.37 -29.95
N VAL A 209 -27.41 5.30 -29.57
CA VAL A 209 -28.69 4.94 -30.20
C VAL A 209 -29.80 5.93 -29.86
N ARG A 210 -29.75 6.55 -28.68
CA ARG A 210 -30.76 7.51 -28.22
C ARG A 210 -30.53 8.94 -28.74
N GLY A 211 -29.31 9.27 -29.17
CA GLY A 211 -28.98 10.52 -29.87
C GLY A 211 -29.22 10.49 -31.38
N ALA A 212 -29.48 9.30 -31.95
CA ALA A 212 -29.68 9.09 -33.39
C ALA A 212 -31.17 9.10 -33.83
N PHE A 213 -32.11 9.39 -32.91
CA PHE A 213 -33.55 9.53 -33.17
C PHE A 213 -34.09 10.88 -32.72
#